data_AF-V5GA44-F1
#
_entry.id   AF-V5GA44-F1
#
_cell.length_a   1.000
_cell.length_b   1.000
_cell.length_c   1.000
_cell.angle_alpha   90.00
_cell.angle_beta   90.00
_cell.angle_gamma   90.00
#
_symmetry.space_group_name_H-M   'P 1'
#
loop_
_entity.id
_entity.type
_entity.pdbx_description
1 polymer ?
#
loop_
_entity_poly.entity_id
_entity_poly.type
_entity_poly.pdbx_seq_one_letter_code
_entity_poly.pdbx_strand_id
1 'polypeptide(L)'
;LEALEGTQSLRSIVIDGSNVAMSHGNKEIFSCRGIKICVDWFKARGHKTITVFVPKWRKEAPRPDNLIRDQHILAELETERLLVFTPSRHVGGKRMVCYDDRYILKLA
;
A
#
# COMPACT_ATOMS: atom_id res chain seq x y z
N LEU A 1 -41.39 15.67 -6.43
CA LEU A 1 -40.71 14.58 -7.16
C LEU A 1 -39.26 15.02 -7.32
N GLU A 2 -38.47 14.92 -6.25
CA GLU A 2 -37.03 15.13 -6.34
C GLU A 2 -36.42 13.84 -6.88
N ALA A 3 -35.70 13.95 -7.99
CA ALA A 3 -34.95 12.84 -8.53
C ALA A 3 -33.94 12.40 -7.46
N LEU A 4 -34.04 11.15 -7.03
CA LEU A 4 -32.97 10.45 -6.35
C LEU A 4 -31.79 10.44 -7.31
N GLU A 5 -30.93 11.46 -7.25
CA GLU A 5 -29.59 11.40 -7.81
C GLU A 5 -28.94 10.19 -7.15
N GLY A 6 -28.93 9.08 -7.88
CA GLY A 6 -28.21 7.89 -7.50
C GLY A 6 -26.76 8.31 -7.39
N THR A 7 -26.31 8.62 -6.17
CA THR A 7 -24.91 8.81 -5.85
C THR A 7 -24.25 7.48 -6.19
N GLN A 8 -23.76 7.34 -7.42
CA GLN A 8 -22.95 6.21 -7.81
C GLN A 8 -21.73 6.27 -6.90
N SER A 9 -21.73 5.41 -5.88
CA SER A 9 -20.64 5.32 -4.93
C SER A 9 -19.37 5.02 -5.73
N LEU A 10 -18.33 5.84 -5.50
CA LEU A 10 -17.05 5.61 -6.13
C LEU A 10 -16.55 4.21 -5.76
N ARG A 11 -16.04 3.49 -6.75
CA ARG A 11 -15.48 2.14 -6.54
C ARG A 11 -14.37 2.17 -5.49
N SER A 12 -14.28 1.09 -4.71
CA SER A 12 -13.16 0.84 -3.81
C SER A 12 -11.84 0.82 -4.59
N ILE A 13 -10.78 1.32 -3.96
CA ILE A 13 -9.45 1.38 -4.54
C ILE A 13 -8.53 0.42 -3.80
N VAL A 14 -7.90 -0.48 -4.54
CA VAL A 14 -6.82 -1.33 -4.03
C VAL A 14 -5.51 -0.88 -4.67
N ILE A 15 -4.50 -0.60 -3.85
CA ILE A 15 -3.19 -0.10 -4.28
C ILE A 15 -2.14 -1.17 -3.97
N ASP A 16 -1.39 -1.59 -4.99
CA ASP A 16 -0.12 -2.29 -4.81
C ASP A 16 0.92 -1.29 -4.32
N GLY A 17 1.12 -1.24 -2.99
CA GLY A 17 2.05 -0.30 -2.38
C GLY A 17 3.50 -0.57 -2.76
N SER A 18 3.86 -1.82 -3.03
CA SER A 18 5.21 -2.19 -3.44
C SER A 18 5.54 -1.66 -4.83
N ASN A 19 4.63 -1.85 -5.79
CA ASN A 19 4.84 -1.35 -7.14
C ASN A 19 4.93 0.19 -7.18
N VAL A 20 4.01 0.86 -6.48
CA VAL A 20 3.99 2.33 -6.38
C VAL A 20 5.28 2.86 -5.75
N ALA A 21 5.68 2.33 -4.59
CA ALA A 21 6.87 2.78 -3.89
C ALA A 21 8.15 2.57 -4.68
N MET A 22 8.30 1.41 -5.33
CA MET A 22 9.48 1.11 -6.17
C MET A 22 9.48 1.95 -7.45
N SER A 23 8.32 2.21 -8.06
CA SER A 23 8.23 3.09 -9.23
C SER A 23 8.64 4.53 -8.88
N HIS A 24 8.11 5.06 -7.78
CA HIS A 24 8.43 6.41 -7.32
C HIS A 24 9.91 6.57 -6.95
N GLY A 25 10.53 5.55 -6.36
CA GLY A 25 11.96 5.54 -6.02
C GLY A 25 12.88 5.08 -7.16
N ASN A 26 12.47 5.25 -8.42
CA ASN A 26 13.26 4.92 -9.62
C ASN A 26 13.79 3.48 -9.67
N LYS A 27 13.03 2.51 -9.13
CA LYS A 27 13.39 1.08 -9.03
C LYS A 27 14.62 0.77 -8.16
N GLU A 28 15.23 1.78 -7.55
CA GLU A 28 16.41 1.62 -6.69
C GLU A 28 16.05 1.65 -5.20
N ILE A 29 15.04 2.45 -4.84
CA ILE A 29 14.65 2.69 -3.45
C ILE A 29 13.16 2.44 -3.29
N PHE A 30 12.76 1.84 -2.17
CA PHE A 30 11.37 1.80 -1.78
C PHE A 30 10.97 3.14 -1.17
N SER A 31 10.29 3.98 -1.95
CA SER A 31 9.90 5.31 -1.49
C SER A 31 8.46 5.32 -0.96
N CYS A 32 8.30 5.35 0.37
CA CYS A 32 6.98 5.35 1.01
C CYS A 32 6.17 6.61 0.68
N ARG A 33 6.83 7.73 0.38
CA ARG A 33 6.19 8.96 -0.10
C ARG A 33 5.34 8.74 -1.35
N GLY A 34 5.77 7.86 -2.26
CA GLY A 34 5.01 7.52 -3.46
C GLY A 34 3.64 6.91 -3.13
N ILE A 35 3.58 6.08 -2.08
CA ILE A 35 2.33 5.48 -1.59
C ILE A 35 1.41 6.59 -1.07
N LYS A 36 1.93 7.50 -0.23
CA LYS A 36 1.14 8.60 0.34
C LYS A 36 0.54 9.50 -0.74
N ILE A 37 1.34 9.87 -1.76
CA ILE A 37 0.88 10.65 -2.92
C ILE A 37 -0.29 9.95 -3.62
N CYS A 38 -0.17 8.63 -3.87
CA CYS A 38 -1.21 7.85 -4.52
C CYS A 38 -2.50 7.81 -3.70
N VAL A 39 -2.39 7.56 -2.38
CA VAL A 39 -3.53 7.59 -1.45
C VAL A 39 -4.21 8.96 -1.44
N ASP A 40 -3.43 10.03 -1.31
CA ASP A 40 -3.95 11.40 -1.23
C ASP A 40 -4.65 11.81 -2.54
N TRP A 41 -4.15 11.35 -3.69
CA TRP A 41 -4.79 11.58 -4.97
C TRP A 41 -6.21 11.00 -5.04
N PHE A 42 -6.41 9.77 -4.55
CA PHE A 42 -7.74 9.16 -4.51
C PHE A 42 -8.64 9.80 -3.44
N LYS A 43 -8.08 10.13 -2.26
CA LYS A 43 -8.81 10.86 -1.20
C LYS A 43 -9.34 12.21 -1.70
N ALA A 44 -8.50 12.99 -2.39
CA ALA A 44 -8.86 14.31 -2.93
C ALA A 44 -10.00 14.24 -3.97
N ARG A 45 -10.22 13.06 -4.56
CA ARG A 45 -11.32 12.80 -5.52
C ARG A 45 -12.58 12.22 -4.86
N GLY A 46 -12.59 12.12 -3.54
CA GLY A 46 -13.75 11.67 -2.76
C GLY A 46 -13.85 10.15 -2.57
N HIS A 47 -12.83 9.36 -2.93
CA HIS A 47 -12.84 7.93 -2.62
C HIS A 47 -12.76 7.71 -1.11
N LYS A 48 -13.75 7.00 -0.56
CA LYS A 48 -13.87 6.71 0.88
C LYS A 48 -13.22 5.38 1.27
N THR A 49 -13.11 4.46 0.32
CA THR A 49 -12.59 3.10 0.54
C THR A 49 -11.32 2.91 -0.26
N ILE A 50 -10.18 2.99 0.41
CA ILE A 50 -8.84 2.84 -0.17
C ILE A 50 -8.07 1.84 0.69
N THR A 51 -7.44 0.85 0.07
CA THR A 51 -6.62 -0.14 0.78
C THR A 51 -5.30 -0.33 0.03
N VAL A 52 -4.20 -0.09 0.72
CA VAL A 52 -2.84 -0.33 0.24
C VAL A 52 -2.34 -1.64 0.82
N PHE A 53 -1.77 -2.51 -0.01
CA PHE A 53 -1.07 -3.71 0.45
C PHE A 53 0.44 -3.50 0.40
N VAL A 54 1.13 -3.85 1.49
CA VAL A 54 2.60 -3.81 1.60
C VAL A 54 3.08 -5.04 2.41
N PRO A 55 4.19 -5.70 2.06
CA PRO A 55 4.75 -6.78 2.88
C PRO A 55 5.11 -6.34 4.29
N LYS A 56 4.76 -7.15 5.30
CA LYS A 56 5.09 -6.88 6.71
C LYS A 56 6.60 -6.66 6.96
N TRP A 57 7.48 -7.33 6.21
CA TRP A 57 8.93 -7.16 6.34
C TRP A 57 9.40 -5.74 5.98
N ARG A 58 8.59 -4.93 5.28
CA ARG A 58 8.87 -3.50 5.05
C ARG A 58 8.81 -2.65 6.32
N LYS A 59 8.37 -3.21 7.46
CA LYS A 59 8.48 -2.57 8.79
C LYS A 59 9.82 -2.82 9.48
N GLU A 60 10.62 -3.78 9.00
CA GLU A 60 11.91 -4.10 9.60
C GLU A 60 12.90 -2.95 9.39
N ALA A 61 13.90 -2.83 10.27
CA ALA A 61 14.93 -1.81 10.15
C ALA A 61 15.58 -1.85 8.74
N PRO A 62 15.88 -0.68 8.13
CA PRO A 62 16.55 -0.61 6.84
C PRO A 62 17.87 -1.39 6.86
N ARG A 63 18.18 -2.06 5.76
CA ARG A 63 19.44 -2.78 5.56
C ARG A 63 20.08 -2.30 4.25
N PRO A 64 21.40 -2.49 4.04
CA PRO A 64 22.07 -2.06 2.81
C PRO A 64 21.43 -2.64 1.54
N ASP A 65 20.90 -3.87 1.61
CA ASP A 65 20.20 -4.58 0.53
C ASP A 65 18.70 -4.24 0.45
N ASN A 66 18.21 -3.37 1.34
CA ASN A 66 16.81 -2.96 1.44
C ASN A 66 16.70 -1.47 1.74
N LEU A 67 16.99 -0.66 0.71
CA LEU A 67 16.87 0.78 0.80
C LEU A 67 15.40 1.20 0.82
N ILE A 68 14.97 1.78 1.95
CA ILE A 68 13.64 2.32 2.16
C ILE A 68 13.76 3.76 2.68
N ARG A 69 12.90 4.65 2.19
CA ARG A 69 12.84 6.06 2.61
C ARG A 69 11.45 6.40 3.12
N ASP A 70 11.41 7.25 4.15
CA ASP A 70 10.18 7.72 4.80
C ASP A 70 9.31 6.59 5.36
N GLN A 71 9.96 5.57 5.95
CA GLN A 71 9.30 4.36 6.45
C GLN A 71 8.17 4.62 7.46
N HIS A 72 8.23 5.72 8.21
CA HIS A 72 7.19 6.14 9.16
C HIS A 72 5.80 6.29 8.50
N ILE A 73 5.74 6.66 7.22
CA ILE A 73 4.49 6.77 6.44
C ILE A 73 3.71 5.45 6.43
N LEU A 74 4.40 4.30 6.45
CA LEU A 74 3.72 3.01 6.48
C LEU A 74 2.93 2.81 7.79
N ALA A 75 3.46 3.30 8.91
CA ALA A 75 2.81 3.23 10.21
C ALA A 75 1.65 4.24 10.32
N GLU A 76 1.80 5.43 9.74
CA GLU A 76 0.72 6.43 9.65
C GLU A 76 -0.47 5.87 8.85
N LEU A 77 -0.22 5.32 7.65
CA LEU A 77 -1.27 4.75 6.82
C LEU A 77 -1.92 3.49 7.44
N GLU A 78 -1.16 2.69 8.19
CA GLU A 78 -1.72 1.58 8.99
C GLU A 78 -2.66 2.10 10.08
N THR A 79 -2.26 3.16 10.79
CA THR A 79 -3.06 3.80 11.85
C THR A 79 -4.36 4.41 11.30
N GLU A 80 -4.29 4.99 10.10
CA GLU A 80 -5.45 5.50 9.36
C GLU A 80 -6.33 4.39 8.76
N ARG A 81 -5.98 3.10 8.93
CA ARG A 81 -6.66 1.93 8.34
C ARG A 81 -6.70 1.95 6.81
N LEU A 82 -5.71 2.59 6.18
CA LEU A 82 -5.56 2.67 4.73
C LEU A 82 -4.54 1.67 4.20
N LEU A 83 -3.64 1.16 5.05
CA LEU A 83 -2.64 0.18 4.68
C LEU A 83 -2.83 -1.12 5.48
N VAL A 84 -2.74 -2.24 4.78
CA VAL A 84 -2.74 -3.59 5.35
C VAL A 84 -1.40 -4.24 5.05
N PHE A 85 -0.74 -4.74 6.10
CA PHE A 85 0.47 -5.53 5.92
C PHE A 85 0.13 -6.97 5.54
N THR A 86 0.66 -7.42 4.41
CA THR A 86 0.54 -8.82 3.98
C THR A 86 1.53 -9.69 4.77
N PRO A 87 1.19 -10.95 5.07
CA PRO A 87 2.09 -11.84 5.80
C PRO A 87 3.42 -12.08 5.07
N SER A 88 4.52 -12.03 5.82
CA SER A 88 5.86 -12.42 5.35
C SER A 88 6.50 -13.41 6.31
N ARG A 89 7.22 -14.42 5.81
CA ARG A 89 7.81 -15.50 6.63
C ARG A 89 9.33 -15.59 6.43
N HIS A 90 10.05 -15.88 7.50
CA HIS A 90 11.44 -16.34 7.44
C HIS A 90 11.48 -17.86 7.66
N VAL A 91 12.12 -18.60 6.76
CA VAL A 91 12.34 -20.06 6.90
C VAL A 91 13.82 -20.35 6.64
N GLY A 92 14.51 -20.97 7.61
CA GLY A 92 15.91 -21.38 7.45
C GLY A 92 16.87 -20.25 7.12
N GLY A 93 16.69 -19.06 7.71
CA GLY A 93 17.53 -17.88 7.46
C GLY A 93 17.31 -17.18 6.11
N LYS A 94 16.43 -17.71 5.25
CA LYS A 94 16.02 -17.08 3.99
C LYS A 94 14.61 -16.49 4.09
N ARG A 95 14.43 -15.29 3.53
CA ARG A 95 13.12 -14.63 3.47
C ARG A 95 12.28 -15.33 2.40
N MET A 96 11.16 -15.92 2.82
CA MET A 96 10.12 -16.39 1.92
C MET A 96 9.12 -15.25 1.76
N VAL A 97 9.24 -14.49 0.67
CA VAL A 97 8.27 -13.45 0.32
C VAL A 97 7.04 -14.18 -0.20
N CYS A 98 5.98 -14.23 0.61
CA CYS A 98 4.67 -14.64 0.13
C CYS A 98 4.25 -13.58 -0.91
N TYR A 99 4.00 -13.97 -2.15
CA TYR A 99 3.56 -13.03 -3.20
C TYR A 99 2.33 -12.25 -2.74
N ASP A 100 2.45 -10.92 -2.65
CA ASP A 100 1.37 -10.01 -2.27
C ASP A 100 0.16 -10.12 -3.19
N ASP A 101 0.40 -10.51 -4.46
CA ASP A 101 -0.59 -10.66 -5.52
C ASP A 101 -1.83 -11.44 -5.08
N ARG A 102 -1.65 -12.50 -4.28
CA ARG A 102 -2.76 -13.37 -3.87
C ARG A 102 -3.72 -12.70 -2.89
N TYR A 103 -3.24 -11.71 -2.12
CA TYR A 103 -4.08 -10.89 -1.25
C TYR A 103 -4.73 -9.74 -2.03
N ILE A 104 -3.98 -9.10 -2.92
CA ILE A 104 -4.46 -8.02 -3.78
C ILE A 104 -5.62 -8.51 -4.67
N LEU A 105 -5.44 -9.65 -5.35
CA LEU A 105 -6.45 -10.24 -6.25
C LEU A 105 -7.69 -10.78 -5.52
N LYS A 106 -7.63 -11.02 -4.21
CA LYS A 106 -8.79 -11.48 -3.43
C LYS A 106 -9.68 -10.34 -2.92
N LEU A 107 -9.14 -9.13 -2.83
CA LEU A 107 -9.87 -7.96 -2.37
C LEU A 107 -10.38 -7.05 -3.48
N ALA A 108 -9.78 -7.13 -4.67
CA ALA A 108 -10.16 -6.34 -5.85
C ALA A 108 -11.37 -6.91 -6.59
#